data_AF-A0A561WC39-F1
#
_entry.id   AF-A0A561WC39-F1
#
_cell.length_a   1.000
_cell.length_b   1.000
_cell.length_c   1.000
_cell.angle_alpha   90.00
_cell.angle_beta   90.00
_cell.angle_gamma   90.00
#
_symmetry.space_group_name_H-M   'P 1'
#
loop_
_entity.id
_entity.type
_entity.pdbx_description
1 polymer ?
#
loop_
_entity_poly.entity_id
_entity_poly.type
_entity_poly.pdbx_seq_one_letter_code
_entity_poly.pdbx_strand_id
1 'polypeptide(L)'
;MFTGCGAIRGPPVARFNPDSPPAPDRAPEPATDAQVSVVFREVRKKFPDAGERVAVDTPIPPAMTRTGQCGMIIDMEPVHVARELARDRFPAAEWAMLTGSVVGPHRTAGSDLDIVVLDETDPGHRESLRHRGWPVELFVHTRERLAGFLERERAQRKPSTHRMLAHGVVLFGDPGDLPARCARVLAEGPGPLSPAEHDWLRYSLTDGLDDLRHATDPGERTVIATGLWTGTAEAVLSLAGRWVSGGKWLLRDLREHDPVLAERWLAARDDPAALATEVLAGAGGPLFDGYRA
;
A
#
# COMPACT_ATOMS: atom_id res chain seq x y z
N MET A 1 -22.70 -14.05 74.55
CA MET A 1 -22.35 -12.61 74.60
C MET A 1 -22.55 -12.05 73.21
N PHE A 2 -23.57 -11.20 73.06
CA PHE A 2 -23.89 -10.48 71.83
C PHE A 2 -23.14 -9.15 71.81
N THR A 3 -22.37 -8.90 70.76
CA THR A 3 -21.83 -7.60 70.33
C THR A 3 -21.45 -7.78 68.86
N GLY A 4 -21.75 -6.94 67.89
CA GLY A 4 -22.51 -5.71 67.82
C GLY A 4 -22.65 -5.38 66.32
N CYS A 5 -23.83 -4.93 65.92
CA CYS A 5 -24.17 -4.54 64.56
C CYS A 5 -23.43 -3.25 64.18
N GLY A 6 -22.70 -3.24 63.08
CA GLY A 6 -22.00 -2.09 62.53
C GLY A 6 -22.37 -1.89 61.06
N ALA A 7 -23.45 -1.15 60.80
CA ALA A 7 -23.86 -0.72 59.48
C ALA A 7 -22.86 0.33 58.93
N ILE A 8 -22.19 0.03 57.82
CA ILE A 8 -21.40 1.00 57.07
C ILE A 8 -22.30 1.60 55.99
N ARG A 9 -22.55 2.91 56.13
CA ARG A 9 -23.34 3.75 55.22
C ARG A 9 -22.66 3.79 53.84
N GLY A 10 -23.40 3.42 52.80
CA GLY A 10 -23.02 3.69 51.41
C GLY A 10 -23.00 5.20 51.11
N PRO A 11 -22.24 5.65 50.10
CA PRO A 11 -22.16 7.05 49.72
C PRO A 11 -23.53 7.56 49.19
N PRO A 12 -23.83 8.87 49.29
CA PRO A 12 -25.12 9.40 48.89
C PRO A 12 -25.33 9.26 47.38
N VAL A 13 -26.48 8.71 47.01
CA VAL A 13 -26.95 8.64 45.62
C VAL A 13 -27.23 10.07 45.14
N ALA A 14 -26.47 10.54 44.16
CA ALA A 14 -26.70 11.83 43.52
C ALA A 14 -28.08 11.81 42.82
N ARG A 15 -28.94 12.78 43.16
CA ARG A 15 -30.21 12.99 42.47
C ARG A 15 -29.92 13.50 41.06
N PHE A 16 -30.36 12.76 40.06
CA PHE A 16 -30.35 13.17 38.65
C PHE A 16 -31.36 14.30 38.44
N ASN A 17 -30.90 15.47 37.99
CA ASN A 17 -31.75 16.59 37.61
C ASN A 17 -31.85 16.62 36.07
N PRO A 18 -33.04 16.37 35.47
CA PRO A 18 -33.19 16.25 34.02
C PRO A 18 -33.09 17.58 33.24
N ASP A 19 -32.95 18.73 33.91
CA ASP A 19 -32.94 20.07 33.28
C ASP A 19 -31.56 20.77 33.25
N SER A 20 -30.46 20.02 33.44
CA SER A 20 -29.09 20.58 33.32
C SER A 20 -28.60 20.57 31.86
N PRO A 21 -28.10 21.70 31.31
CA PRO A 21 -27.50 21.72 29.97
C PRO A 21 -26.21 20.88 29.92
N PRO A 22 -25.90 20.22 28.79
CA PRO A 22 -24.72 19.37 28.68
C PRO A 22 -23.43 20.19 28.84
N ALA A 23 -22.46 19.63 29.57
CA ALA A 23 -21.12 20.20 29.68
C ALA A 23 -20.44 20.21 28.29
N PRO A 24 -19.66 21.24 27.94
CA PRO A 24 -18.96 21.28 26.66
C PRO A 24 -17.90 20.17 26.57
N ASP A 25 -17.87 19.50 25.42
CA ASP A 25 -16.88 18.47 25.06
C ASP A 25 -15.45 18.97 25.32
N ARG A 26 -14.73 18.31 26.23
CA ARG A 26 -13.27 18.45 26.31
C ARG A 26 -12.67 17.65 25.17
N ALA A 27 -11.98 18.33 24.26
CA ALA A 27 -11.15 17.70 23.23
C ALA A 27 -10.17 16.70 23.89
N PRO A 28 -9.93 15.52 23.30
CA PRO A 28 -8.97 14.57 23.82
C PRO A 28 -7.54 15.16 23.75
N GLU A 29 -6.80 15.05 24.84
CA GLU A 29 -5.38 15.43 24.89
C GLU A 29 -4.56 14.59 23.88
N PRO A 30 -3.55 15.17 23.21
CA PRO A 30 -2.75 14.45 22.24
C PRO A 30 -1.92 13.34 22.91
N ALA A 31 -1.88 12.17 22.27
CA ALA A 31 -1.06 11.05 22.69
C ALA A 31 0.42 11.45 22.81
N THR A 32 1.08 10.95 23.86
CA THR A 32 2.50 11.21 24.10
C THR A 32 3.40 10.37 23.19
N ASP A 33 4.62 10.88 22.91
CA ASP A 33 5.61 10.39 21.93
C ASP A 33 6.03 8.91 22.03
N ALA A 34 5.56 8.17 23.05
CA ALA A 34 5.89 6.76 23.26
C ALA A 34 4.94 5.77 22.55
N GLN A 35 3.79 6.19 22.01
CA GLN A 35 2.78 5.31 21.40
C GLN A 35 2.82 5.24 19.85
N VAL A 36 3.82 5.85 19.22
CA VAL A 36 3.95 5.98 17.75
C VAL A 36 5.06 5.04 17.17
N SER A 37 5.48 4.03 17.93
CA SER A 37 6.76 3.34 17.71
C SER A 37 6.75 2.10 16.78
N VAL A 38 5.60 1.47 16.49
CA VAL A 38 5.59 0.23 15.67
C VAL A 38 5.24 0.48 14.20
N VAL A 39 4.30 1.40 13.90
CA VAL A 39 3.88 1.69 12.51
C VAL A 39 4.94 2.48 11.72
N PHE A 40 5.75 3.30 12.40
CA PHE A 40 6.78 4.11 11.74
C PHE A 40 8.05 3.36 11.35
N ARG A 41 8.28 2.16 11.89
CA ARG A 41 9.48 1.37 11.58
C ARG A 41 9.48 0.83 10.14
N GLU A 42 8.30 0.71 9.53
CA GLU A 42 8.13 0.22 8.15
C GLU A 42 8.04 1.35 7.11
N VAL A 43 7.56 2.53 7.50
CA VAL A 43 7.54 3.72 6.62
C VAL A 43 8.95 4.31 6.45
N ARG A 44 9.77 4.34 7.52
CA ARG A 44 11.13 4.91 7.47
C ARG A 44 12.14 4.06 6.67
N LYS A 45 11.88 2.76 6.51
CA LYS A 45 12.65 1.88 5.61
C LYS A 45 12.41 2.18 4.12
N LYS A 46 11.31 2.87 3.79
CA LYS A 46 10.89 3.13 2.40
C LYS A 46 11.27 4.52 1.89
N PHE A 47 11.52 5.49 2.80
CA PHE A 47 11.89 6.87 2.46
C PHE A 47 12.82 7.49 3.53
N PRO A 48 14.15 7.44 3.37
CA PRO A 48 15.08 7.94 4.38
C PRO A 48 15.15 9.48 4.48
N ASP A 49 14.71 10.22 3.45
CA ASP A 49 14.86 11.69 3.37
C ASP A 49 13.52 12.45 3.37
N ALA A 50 12.50 11.95 4.07
CA ALA A 50 11.28 12.74 4.30
C ALA A 50 11.58 13.89 5.29
N GLY A 51 12.14 14.97 4.75
CA GLY A 51 12.34 16.24 5.43
C GLY A 51 11.02 16.90 5.83
N GLU A 52 11.12 17.60 6.94
CA GLU A 52 10.24 18.52 7.66
C GLU A 52 8.93 19.00 6.99
N ARG A 53 7.87 19.01 7.82
CA ARG A 53 6.50 19.45 7.49
C ARG A 53 6.50 20.86 6.90
N VAL A 54 6.06 21.00 5.66
CA VAL A 54 5.57 22.30 5.14
C VAL A 54 4.08 22.38 5.46
N ALA A 55 3.73 23.25 6.42
CA ALA A 55 2.34 23.63 6.65
C ALA A 55 1.83 24.41 5.44
N VAL A 56 0.75 23.95 4.82
CA VAL A 56 0.04 24.69 3.77
C VAL A 56 -1.30 25.13 4.35
N ASP A 57 -1.28 26.24 5.09
CA ASP A 57 -2.49 27.00 5.37
C ASP A 57 -2.86 27.78 4.11
N THR A 58 -3.88 27.34 3.39
CA THR A 58 -4.58 28.20 2.42
C THR A 58 -6.06 27.83 2.40
N PRO A 59 -6.98 28.77 2.66
CA PRO A 59 -8.41 28.47 2.66
C PRO A 59 -8.91 28.22 1.23
N ILE A 60 -9.71 27.17 1.07
CA ILE A 60 -10.44 26.85 -0.16
C ILE A 60 -11.50 27.95 -0.38
N PRO A 61 -11.46 28.73 -1.48
CA PRO A 61 -12.51 29.72 -1.74
C PRO A 61 -13.79 29.02 -2.25
N PRO A 62 -14.98 29.58 -1.97
CA PRO A 62 -16.24 28.95 -2.37
C PRO A 62 -16.48 29.12 -3.88
N ALA A 63 -17.15 28.13 -4.47
CA ALA A 63 -17.51 28.11 -5.87
C ALA A 63 -18.39 29.32 -6.24
N MET A 64 -17.95 30.09 -7.25
CA MET A 64 -18.78 31.08 -7.94
C MET A 64 -18.82 30.82 -9.44
N THR A 65 -20.02 30.96 -9.98
CA THR A 65 -20.52 30.59 -11.30
C THR A 65 -20.05 31.50 -12.44
N ARG A 66 -19.78 30.87 -13.61
CA ARG A 66 -19.82 31.34 -15.02
C ARG A 66 -19.36 32.79 -15.28
N THR A 67 -18.40 33.05 -16.16
CA THR A 67 -18.52 32.92 -17.63
C THR A 67 -17.18 33.31 -18.25
N GLY A 68 -16.74 32.65 -19.33
CA GLY A 68 -15.72 33.18 -20.25
C GLY A 68 -14.37 32.45 -20.24
N GLN A 69 -14.05 31.84 -21.38
CA GLN A 69 -12.80 31.14 -21.71
C GLN A 69 -12.52 29.86 -20.92
N CYS A 70 -13.16 28.79 -21.36
CA CYS A 70 -12.69 27.43 -21.17
C CYS A 70 -11.30 27.32 -21.82
N GLY A 71 -10.25 27.46 -21.00
CA GLY A 71 -8.92 27.04 -21.37
C GLY A 71 -9.01 25.59 -21.77
N MET A 72 -8.80 25.32 -23.05
CA MET A 72 -8.62 23.97 -23.58
C MET A 72 -7.56 23.32 -22.72
N ILE A 73 -7.95 22.42 -21.81
CA ILE A 73 -7.06 21.36 -21.36
C ILE A 73 -6.83 20.60 -22.67
N ILE A 74 -5.75 20.93 -23.36
CA ILE A 74 -5.32 20.15 -24.50
C ILE A 74 -5.05 18.79 -23.89
N ASP A 75 -5.94 17.84 -24.15
CA ASP A 75 -5.78 16.43 -23.81
C ASP A 75 -4.61 15.94 -24.68
N MET A 76 -3.41 16.36 -24.29
CA MET A 76 -2.19 15.98 -24.98
C MET A 76 -1.98 14.53 -24.65
N GLU A 77 -1.87 13.73 -25.71
CA GLU A 77 -1.66 12.30 -25.60
C GLU A 77 -0.49 12.02 -24.65
N PRO A 78 -0.69 11.28 -23.53
CA PRO A 78 0.33 11.11 -22.49
C PRO A 78 1.66 10.56 -23.03
N VAL A 79 1.59 9.71 -24.06
CA VAL A 79 2.77 9.19 -24.77
C VAL A 79 3.56 10.32 -25.44
N HIS A 80 2.89 11.32 -26.01
CA HIS A 80 3.55 12.47 -26.61
C HIS A 80 4.26 13.32 -25.55
N VAL A 81 3.56 13.65 -24.46
CA VAL A 81 4.11 14.45 -23.35
C VAL A 81 5.30 13.75 -22.69
N ALA A 82 5.19 12.44 -22.42
CA ALA A 82 6.26 11.65 -21.84
C ALA A 82 7.48 11.56 -22.78
N ARG A 83 7.25 11.37 -24.09
CA ARG A 83 8.33 11.28 -25.09
C ARG A 83 9.11 12.59 -25.19
N GLU A 84 8.41 13.72 -25.19
CA GLU A 84 9.04 15.05 -25.22
C GLU A 84 9.93 15.24 -23.99
N LEU A 85 9.36 15.08 -22.79
CA LEU A 85 10.10 15.23 -21.54
C LEU A 85 11.34 14.32 -21.48
N ALA A 86 11.18 13.05 -21.85
CA ALA A 86 12.26 12.08 -21.79
C ALA A 86 13.39 12.41 -22.77
N ARG A 87 13.08 12.88 -23.99
CA ARG A 87 14.10 13.30 -24.96
C ARG A 87 14.84 14.57 -24.53
N ASP A 88 14.12 15.53 -23.94
CA ASP A 88 14.71 16.79 -23.50
C ASP A 88 15.64 16.59 -22.30
N ARG A 89 15.25 15.74 -21.34
CA ARG A 89 16.02 15.50 -20.12
C ARG A 89 17.12 14.46 -20.26
N PHE A 90 16.92 13.46 -21.11
CA PHE A 90 17.84 12.33 -21.25
C PHE A 90 18.27 12.16 -22.71
N PRO A 91 18.95 13.14 -23.31
CA PRO A 91 19.35 13.09 -24.72
C PRO A 91 20.37 11.98 -25.02
N ALA A 92 21.06 11.46 -24.00
CA ALA A 92 22.03 10.37 -24.11
C ALA A 92 21.45 8.98 -23.76
N ALA A 93 20.18 8.90 -23.34
CA ALA A 93 19.57 7.63 -22.96
C ALA A 93 19.48 6.66 -24.14
N GLU A 94 19.74 5.38 -23.86
CA GLU A 94 19.63 4.31 -24.84
C GLU A 94 18.16 4.08 -25.23
N TRP A 95 17.27 4.10 -24.24
CA TRP A 95 15.82 4.00 -24.44
C TRP A 95 15.05 4.57 -23.25
N ALA A 96 13.77 4.90 -23.51
CA ALA A 96 12.82 5.25 -22.47
C ALA A 96 11.45 4.62 -22.76
N MET A 97 10.72 4.27 -21.70
CA MET A 97 9.39 3.67 -21.78
C MET A 97 8.44 4.39 -20.82
N LEU A 98 7.24 4.70 -21.31
CA LEU A 98 6.12 5.15 -20.47
C LEU A 98 5.37 3.91 -19.98
N THR A 99 5.04 3.89 -18.70
CA THR A 99 4.41 2.75 -18.05
C THR A 99 3.34 3.21 -17.06
N GLY A 100 2.96 2.34 -16.14
CA GLY A 100 1.99 2.64 -15.10
C GLY A 100 0.56 2.60 -15.61
N SER A 101 -0.33 3.18 -14.81
CA SER A 101 -1.77 3.12 -15.09
C SER A 101 -2.18 3.90 -16.35
N VAL A 102 -1.39 4.90 -16.76
CA VAL A 102 -1.74 5.82 -17.85
C VAL A 102 -1.77 5.18 -19.24
N VAL A 103 -1.01 4.10 -19.45
CA VAL A 103 -1.01 3.33 -20.71
C VAL A 103 -1.85 2.06 -20.65
N GLY A 104 -2.51 1.79 -19.51
CA GLY A 104 -3.28 0.57 -19.26
C GLY A 104 -4.79 0.79 -19.18
N PRO A 105 -5.58 -0.30 -19.05
CA PRO A 105 -7.05 -0.25 -18.95
C PRO A 105 -7.56 0.43 -17.67
N HIS A 106 -6.68 0.73 -16.72
CA HIS A 106 -7.00 1.36 -15.45
C HIS A 106 -6.58 2.84 -15.39
N ARG A 107 -6.39 3.49 -16.54
CA ARG A 107 -6.13 4.94 -16.61
C ARG A 107 -7.26 5.72 -15.94
N THR A 108 -6.87 6.72 -15.16
CA THR A 108 -7.80 7.68 -14.54
C THR A 108 -7.29 9.10 -14.78
N ALA A 109 -8.12 10.11 -14.48
CA ALA A 109 -7.67 11.51 -14.48
C ALA A 109 -6.56 11.79 -13.46
N GLY A 110 -6.40 10.93 -12.44
CA GLY A 110 -5.32 11.02 -11.45
C GLY A 110 -4.10 10.16 -11.77
N SER A 111 -4.01 9.57 -12.97
CA SER A 111 -2.84 8.80 -13.39
C SER A 111 -1.65 9.71 -13.65
N ASP A 112 -0.51 9.32 -13.10
CA ASP A 112 0.83 9.87 -13.34
C ASP A 112 1.48 9.29 -14.60
N LEU A 113 2.54 9.96 -15.05
CA LEU A 113 3.44 9.46 -16.09
C LEU A 113 4.62 8.75 -15.41
N ASP A 114 4.54 7.44 -15.29
CA ASP A 114 5.68 6.62 -14.86
C ASP A 114 6.61 6.41 -16.06
N ILE A 115 7.85 6.89 -16.02
CA ILE A 115 8.80 6.78 -17.13
C ILE A 115 10.05 6.04 -16.66
N VAL A 116 10.33 4.89 -17.27
CA VAL A 116 11.57 4.15 -17.07
C VAL A 116 12.57 4.56 -18.15
N VAL A 117 13.77 4.94 -17.73
CA VAL A 117 14.84 5.39 -18.62
C VAL A 117 16.08 4.55 -18.39
N LEU A 118 16.71 4.06 -19.46
CA LEU A 118 18.04 3.48 -19.42
C LEU A 118 19.06 4.48 -19.95
N ASP A 119 19.92 4.96 -19.07
CA ASP A 119 20.97 5.93 -19.39
C ASP A 119 22.24 5.56 -18.63
N GLU A 120 23.27 5.09 -19.35
CA GLU A 120 24.56 4.70 -18.76
C GLU A 120 25.42 5.92 -18.37
N THR A 121 25.03 7.13 -18.78
CA THR A 121 25.73 8.37 -18.41
C THR A 121 25.24 8.94 -17.07
N ASP A 122 24.09 8.47 -16.58
CA ASP A 122 23.52 8.85 -15.29
C ASP A 122 23.83 7.78 -14.22
N PRO A 123 24.15 8.17 -12.97
CA PRO A 123 24.36 7.20 -11.88
C PRO A 123 23.09 6.41 -11.49
N GLY A 124 21.93 6.77 -12.03
CA GLY A 124 20.62 6.22 -11.77
C GLY A 124 19.97 6.85 -10.53
N HIS A 125 18.69 7.20 -10.64
CA HIS A 125 17.93 7.86 -9.59
C HIS A 125 16.42 7.68 -9.80
N ARG A 126 15.65 8.07 -8.79
CA ARG A 126 14.19 8.24 -8.90
C ARG A 126 13.85 9.69 -8.61
N GLU A 127 13.03 10.29 -9.45
CA GLU A 127 12.61 11.69 -9.32
C GLU A 127 11.11 11.81 -9.55
N SER A 128 10.42 12.56 -8.70
CA SER A 128 9.02 12.94 -8.91
C SER A 128 8.94 14.43 -9.25
N LEU A 129 8.24 14.78 -10.33
CA LEU A 129 8.13 16.16 -10.78
C LEU A 129 6.76 16.46 -11.39
N ARG A 130 6.53 17.74 -11.73
CA ARG A 130 5.37 18.19 -12.52
C ARG A 130 5.83 18.65 -13.89
N HIS A 131 5.22 18.14 -14.95
CA HIS A 131 5.51 18.57 -16.32
C HIS A 131 4.21 18.75 -17.11
N ARG A 132 3.97 19.96 -17.63
CA ARG A 132 2.77 20.30 -18.42
C ARG A 132 1.46 19.85 -17.74
N GLY A 133 1.38 20.03 -16.41
CA GLY A 133 0.23 19.65 -15.58
C GLY A 133 0.23 18.20 -15.09
N TRP A 134 1.03 17.32 -15.69
CA TRP A 134 1.12 15.92 -15.28
C TRP A 134 2.03 15.74 -14.06
N PRO A 135 1.64 14.94 -13.05
CA PRO A 135 2.59 14.30 -12.17
C PRO A 135 3.40 13.26 -12.96
N VAL A 136 4.71 13.28 -12.77
CA VAL A 136 5.64 12.38 -13.45
C VAL A 136 6.52 11.72 -12.40
N GLU A 137 6.73 10.41 -12.54
CA GLU A 137 7.77 9.69 -11.83
C GLU A 137 8.80 9.16 -12.83
N LEU A 138 10.05 9.58 -12.67
CA LEU A 138 11.19 9.14 -13.47
C LEU A 138 11.93 8.04 -12.71
N PHE A 139 12.19 6.92 -13.40
CA PHE A 139 12.96 5.79 -12.91
C PHE A 139 14.17 5.62 -13.84
N VAL A 140 15.27 6.30 -13.49
CA VAL A 140 16.49 6.33 -14.30
C VAL A 140 17.44 5.25 -13.82
N HIS A 141 17.87 4.39 -14.74
CA HIS A 141 18.71 3.24 -14.44
C HIS A 141 19.91 3.16 -15.38
N THR A 142 21.02 2.67 -14.83
CA THR A 142 22.02 1.93 -15.60
C THR A 142 21.57 0.48 -15.75
N ARG A 143 22.16 -0.27 -16.68
CA ARG A 143 21.81 -1.68 -16.91
C ARG A 143 22.07 -2.55 -15.68
N GLU A 144 23.18 -2.30 -14.97
CA GLU A 144 23.50 -2.99 -13.72
C GLU A 144 22.44 -2.73 -12.64
N ARG A 145 22.04 -1.47 -12.46
CA ARG A 145 21.02 -1.11 -11.46
C ARG A 145 19.67 -1.72 -11.79
N LEU A 146 19.27 -1.67 -13.06
CA LEU A 146 18.00 -2.26 -13.51
C LEU A 146 17.98 -3.76 -13.25
N ALA A 147 19.05 -4.48 -13.63
CA ALA A 147 19.18 -5.91 -13.38
C ALA A 147 19.11 -6.23 -11.88
N GLY A 148 19.81 -5.45 -11.04
CA GLY A 148 19.75 -5.60 -9.58
C GLY A 148 18.36 -5.32 -9.00
N PHE A 149 17.61 -4.37 -9.56
CA PHE A 149 16.21 -4.13 -9.16
C PHE A 149 15.32 -5.32 -9.48
N LEU A 150 15.41 -5.85 -10.69
CA LEU A 150 14.61 -7.01 -11.11
C LEU A 150 14.90 -8.23 -10.23
N GLU A 151 16.18 -8.53 -9.94
CA GLU A 151 16.50 -9.67 -9.07
C GLU A 151 15.96 -9.46 -7.64
N ARG A 152 16.10 -8.26 -7.08
CA ARG A 152 15.55 -7.94 -5.75
C ARG A 152 14.03 -8.07 -5.71
N GLU A 153 13.33 -7.58 -6.73
CA GLU A 153 11.87 -7.70 -6.83
C GLU A 153 11.41 -9.15 -6.87
N ARG A 154 12.14 -9.98 -7.64
CA ARG A 154 11.87 -11.42 -7.72
C ARG A 154 12.05 -12.09 -6.37
N ALA A 155 13.16 -11.84 -5.68
CA ALA A 155 13.42 -12.35 -4.33
C ALA A 155 12.37 -11.87 -3.31
N GLN A 156 11.87 -10.64 -3.46
CA GLN A 156 10.83 -10.06 -2.59
C GLN A 156 9.41 -10.44 -3.02
N ARG A 157 9.24 -11.22 -4.10
CA ARG A 157 7.94 -11.63 -4.65
C ARG A 157 7.02 -10.44 -5.02
N LYS A 158 7.62 -9.29 -5.39
CA LYS A 158 6.96 -8.00 -5.66
C LYS A 158 7.40 -7.45 -7.03
N PRO A 159 6.71 -7.77 -8.13
CA PRO A 159 7.27 -7.59 -9.49
C PRO A 159 6.83 -6.25 -10.13
N SER A 160 7.02 -5.13 -9.44
CA SER A 160 6.51 -3.82 -9.91
C SER A 160 7.24 -3.35 -11.17
N THR A 161 8.58 -3.33 -11.15
CA THR A 161 9.42 -2.98 -12.31
C THR A 161 9.23 -3.99 -13.44
N HIS A 162 9.04 -5.27 -13.14
CA HIS A 162 8.68 -6.26 -14.18
C HIS A 162 7.38 -5.90 -14.90
N ARG A 163 6.30 -5.59 -14.16
CA ARG A 163 5.03 -5.13 -14.75
C ARG A 163 5.22 -3.85 -15.55
N MET A 164 6.02 -2.92 -15.01
CA MET A 164 6.30 -1.66 -15.68
C MET A 164 6.93 -1.87 -17.07
N LEU A 165 7.93 -2.74 -17.15
CA LEU A 165 8.63 -3.05 -18.40
C LEU A 165 7.79 -3.93 -19.35
N ALA A 166 7.04 -4.89 -18.82
CA ALA A 166 6.24 -5.82 -19.62
C ALA A 166 5.04 -5.14 -20.30
N HIS A 167 4.45 -4.14 -19.66
CA HIS A 167 3.25 -3.45 -20.14
C HIS A 167 3.51 -2.02 -20.64
N GLY A 168 4.76 -1.55 -20.57
CA GLY A 168 5.13 -0.21 -20.97
C GLY A 168 5.11 0.00 -22.49
N VAL A 169 4.95 1.26 -22.89
CA VAL A 169 5.02 1.73 -24.27
C VAL A 169 6.37 2.39 -24.49
N VAL A 170 7.12 1.94 -25.51
CA VAL A 170 8.41 2.53 -25.86
C VAL A 170 8.22 3.97 -26.36
N LEU A 171 8.92 4.91 -25.72
CA LEU A 171 8.95 6.31 -26.11
C LEU A 171 9.99 6.53 -27.20
N PHE A 172 11.19 5.97 -27.04
CA PHE A 172 12.27 5.95 -28.02
C PHE A 172 13.30 4.87 -27.67
N GLY A 173 14.22 4.61 -28.60
CA GLY A 173 15.24 3.59 -28.45
C GLY A 173 14.70 2.18 -28.64
N ASP A 174 15.50 1.18 -28.28
CA ASP A 174 15.14 -0.23 -28.34
C ASP A 174 15.53 -0.93 -27.02
N PRO A 175 14.55 -1.34 -26.18
CA PRO A 175 14.83 -2.11 -24.97
C PRO A 175 15.15 -3.59 -25.26
N GLY A 176 15.15 -3.99 -26.54
CA GLY A 176 15.42 -5.36 -26.97
C GLY A 176 14.37 -6.34 -26.46
N ASP A 177 14.82 -7.49 -25.95
CA ASP A 177 13.94 -8.54 -25.46
C ASP A 177 13.46 -8.33 -24.01
N LEU A 178 13.87 -7.24 -23.36
CA LEU A 178 13.59 -6.98 -21.94
C LEU A 178 12.09 -6.98 -21.61
N PRO A 179 11.19 -6.29 -22.35
CA PRO A 179 9.75 -6.36 -22.08
C PRO A 179 9.21 -7.79 -22.13
N ALA A 180 9.63 -8.58 -23.12
CA ALA A 180 9.21 -9.96 -23.28
C ALA A 180 9.76 -10.86 -22.17
N ARG A 181 11.01 -10.64 -21.72
CA ARG A 181 11.60 -11.32 -20.57
C ARG A 181 10.82 -11.03 -19.29
N CYS A 182 10.50 -9.75 -19.03
CA CYS A 182 9.69 -9.38 -17.87
C CYS A 182 8.30 -10.00 -17.92
N ALA A 183 7.65 -10.03 -19.09
CA ALA A 183 6.36 -10.70 -19.26
C ALA A 183 6.42 -12.21 -18.95
N ARG A 184 7.50 -12.90 -19.36
CA ARG A 184 7.71 -14.32 -19.01
C ARG A 184 7.85 -14.52 -17.51
N VAL A 185 8.67 -13.71 -16.84
CA VAL A 185 8.82 -13.78 -15.37
C VAL A 185 7.46 -13.59 -14.68
N LEU A 186 6.66 -12.62 -15.13
CA LEU A 186 5.32 -12.41 -14.57
C LEU A 186 4.43 -13.64 -14.71
N ALA A 187 4.44 -14.28 -15.89
CA ALA A 187 3.66 -15.48 -16.17
C ALA A 187 4.14 -16.71 -15.38
N GLU A 188 5.44 -16.83 -15.12
CA GLU A 188 6.04 -17.93 -14.34
C GLU A 188 5.69 -17.84 -12.84
N GLY A 189 5.48 -16.64 -12.32
CA GLY A 189 5.23 -16.44 -10.89
C GLY A 189 6.52 -16.40 -10.04
N PRO A 190 6.40 -16.07 -8.75
CA PRO A 190 7.54 -16.01 -7.82
C PRO A 190 8.08 -17.40 -7.40
N GLY A 191 7.47 -18.49 -7.86
CA GLY A 191 7.76 -19.84 -7.38
C GLY A 191 7.08 -20.17 -6.03
N PRO A 192 7.21 -21.42 -5.55
CA PRO A 192 6.63 -21.85 -4.29
C PRO A 192 7.30 -21.14 -3.10
N LEU A 193 6.59 -21.09 -1.96
CA LEU A 193 7.17 -20.63 -0.70
C LEU A 193 8.22 -21.63 -0.20
N SER A 194 9.29 -21.11 0.37
CA SER A 194 10.17 -21.91 1.23
C SER A 194 9.43 -22.32 2.51
N PRO A 195 9.89 -23.38 3.21
CA PRO A 195 9.31 -23.77 4.49
C PRO A 195 9.26 -22.64 5.51
N ALA A 196 10.32 -21.82 5.57
CA ALA A 196 10.38 -20.68 6.48
C ALA A 196 9.35 -19.59 6.15
N GLU A 197 9.15 -19.28 4.85
CA GLU A 197 8.12 -18.32 4.44
C GLU A 197 6.70 -18.85 4.72
N HIS A 198 6.50 -20.15 4.52
CA HIS A 198 5.23 -20.81 4.81
C HIS A 198 4.92 -20.79 6.32
N ASP A 199 5.90 -21.10 7.16
CA ASP A 199 5.75 -21.03 8.62
C ASP A 199 5.57 -19.59 9.12
N TRP A 200 6.29 -18.62 8.55
CA TRP A 200 6.08 -17.20 8.85
C TRP A 200 4.66 -16.73 8.57
N LEU A 201 4.11 -17.13 7.42
CA LEU A 201 2.73 -16.82 7.04
C LEU A 201 1.74 -17.40 8.06
N ARG A 202 1.88 -18.68 8.40
CA ARG A 202 1.02 -19.34 9.39
C ARG A 202 1.12 -18.68 10.76
N TYR A 203 2.34 -18.37 11.19
CA TYR A 203 2.60 -17.69 12.44
C TYR A 203 1.93 -16.32 12.47
N SER A 204 2.15 -15.50 11.43
CA SER A 204 1.60 -14.15 11.34
C SER A 204 0.06 -14.13 11.35
N LEU A 205 -0.61 -15.08 10.67
CA LEU A 205 -2.07 -15.20 10.73
C LEU A 205 -2.55 -15.70 12.09
N THR A 206 -1.82 -16.62 12.72
CA THR A 206 -2.15 -17.14 14.06
C THR A 206 -2.08 -16.05 15.11
N ASP A 207 -0.96 -15.31 15.12
CA ASP A 207 -0.68 -14.21 16.03
C ASP A 207 -1.72 -13.08 15.86
N GLY A 208 -1.97 -12.66 14.62
CA GLY A 208 -2.98 -11.63 14.33
C GLY A 208 -4.42 -12.04 14.69
N LEU A 209 -4.76 -13.33 14.56
CA LEU A 209 -6.06 -13.86 15.00
C LEU A 209 -6.20 -13.86 16.53
N ASP A 210 -5.13 -14.19 17.24
CA ASP A 210 -5.12 -14.18 18.71
C ASP A 210 -5.19 -12.75 19.26
N ASP A 211 -4.40 -11.84 18.69
CA ASP A 211 -4.43 -10.41 19.01
C ASP A 211 -5.83 -9.83 18.77
N LEU A 212 -6.46 -10.11 17.63
CA LEU A 212 -7.80 -9.60 17.32
C LEU A 212 -8.86 -10.10 18.30
N ARG A 213 -8.72 -11.34 18.78
CA ARG A 213 -9.62 -11.96 19.75
C ARG A 213 -9.51 -11.30 21.12
N HIS A 214 -8.30 -10.95 21.55
CA HIS A 214 -8.03 -10.43 22.90
C HIS A 214 -7.99 -8.90 22.98
N ALA A 215 -7.99 -8.20 21.84
CA ALA A 215 -8.01 -6.75 21.81
C ALA A 215 -9.30 -6.18 22.41
N THR A 216 -9.14 -5.36 23.46
CA THR A 216 -10.24 -4.71 24.18
C THR A 216 -10.40 -3.24 23.81
N ASP A 217 -9.32 -2.60 23.36
CA ASP A 217 -9.36 -1.23 22.85
C ASP A 217 -9.93 -1.22 21.41
N PRO A 218 -10.95 -0.40 21.10
CA PRO A 218 -11.52 -0.31 19.75
C PRO A 218 -10.53 0.19 18.69
N GLY A 219 -9.58 1.05 19.06
CA GLY A 219 -8.54 1.55 18.17
C GLY A 219 -7.54 0.45 17.81
N GLU A 220 -7.04 -0.28 18.81
CA GLU A 220 -6.17 -1.45 18.62
C GLU A 220 -6.86 -2.51 17.76
N ARG A 221 -8.13 -2.83 18.05
CA ARG A 221 -8.93 -3.74 17.20
C ARG A 221 -8.96 -3.30 15.75
N THR A 222 -9.15 -2.00 15.49
CA THR A 222 -9.18 -1.45 14.13
C THR A 222 -7.84 -1.64 13.41
N VAL A 223 -6.74 -1.38 14.11
CA VAL A 223 -5.38 -1.55 13.59
C VAL A 223 -5.09 -3.02 13.29
N ILE A 224 -5.37 -3.91 14.25
CA ILE A 224 -5.15 -5.35 14.13
C ILE A 224 -6.01 -5.95 13.01
N ALA A 225 -7.31 -5.62 12.96
CA ALA A 225 -8.20 -6.08 11.90
C ALA A 225 -7.71 -5.62 10.52
N THR A 226 -7.26 -4.38 10.36
CA THR A 226 -6.72 -3.89 9.08
C THR A 226 -5.46 -4.66 8.66
N GLY A 227 -4.57 -4.94 9.62
CA GLY A 227 -3.37 -5.74 9.40
C GLY A 227 -3.70 -7.17 9.00
N LEU A 228 -4.56 -7.84 9.76
CA LEU A 228 -5.00 -9.21 9.50
C LEU A 228 -5.73 -9.32 8.16
N TRP A 229 -6.59 -8.36 7.83
CA TRP A 229 -7.28 -8.29 6.54
C TRP A 229 -6.29 -8.21 5.37
N THR A 230 -5.30 -7.32 5.46
CA THR A 230 -4.26 -7.18 4.43
C THR A 230 -3.41 -8.46 4.34
N GLY A 231 -2.92 -8.97 5.48
CA GLY A 231 -2.11 -10.18 5.54
C GLY A 231 -2.83 -11.42 5.03
N THR A 232 -4.15 -11.51 5.20
CA THR A 232 -4.97 -12.62 4.66
C THR A 232 -4.94 -12.64 3.13
N ALA A 233 -5.05 -11.49 2.47
CA ALA A 233 -4.94 -11.39 1.01
C ALA A 233 -3.55 -11.74 0.51
N GLU A 234 -2.51 -11.24 1.19
CA GLU A 234 -1.12 -11.55 0.87
C GLU A 234 -0.84 -13.05 1.04
N ALA A 235 -1.40 -13.67 2.08
CA ALA A 235 -1.29 -15.10 2.34
C ALA A 235 -1.95 -15.94 1.25
N VAL A 236 -3.18 -15.60 0.85
CA VAL A 236 -3.90 -16.24 -0.26
C VAL A 236 -3.04 -16.27 -1.52
N LEU A 237 -2.53 -15.11 -1.94
CA LEU A 237 -1.72 -15.00 -3.16
C LEU A 237 -0.41 -15.78 -3.03
N SER A 238 0.23 -15.70 -1.87
CA SER A 238 1.50 -16.40 -1.58
C SER A 238 1.35 -17.91 -1.67
N LEU A 239 0.32 -18.47 -1.02
CA LEU A 239 0.01 -19.90 -1.03
C LEU A 239 -0.36 -20.40 -2.42
N ALA A 240 -1.00 -19.55 -3.23
CA ALA A 240 -1.34 -19.84 -4.63
C ALA A 240 -0.15 -19.68 -5.60
N GLY A 241 1.07 -19.38 -5.11
CA GLY A 241 2.24 -19.16 -5.95
C GLY A 241 2.10 -17.93 -6.86
N ARG A 242 1.34 -16.92 -6.43
CA ARG A 242 1.13 -15.66 -7.14
C ARG A 242 2.04 -14.57 -6.60
N TRP A 243 2.31 -13.59 -7.45
CA TRP A 243 2.97 -12.35 -7.04
C TRP A 243 2.11 -11.59 -6.03
N VAL A 244 2.75 -10.91 -5.08
CA VAL A 244 2.07 -10.16 -4.03
C VAL A 244 2.40 -8.68 -4.17
N SER A 245 1.41 -7.87 -4.53
CA SER A 245 1.61 -6.43 -4.71
C SER A 245 0.90 -5.62 -3.63
N GLY A 246 1.43 -4.42 -3.36
CA GLY A 246 0.80 -3.50 -2.40
C GLY A 246 -0.27 -2.61 -3.00
N GLY A 247 -1.02 -1.95 -2.12
CA GLY A 247 -1.98 -0.90 -2.46
C GLY A 247 -3.07 -1.37 -3.43
N LYS A 248 -3.34 -0.58 -4.46
CA LYS A 248 -4.40 -0.87 -5.46
C LYS A 248 -4.19 -2.21 -6.18
N TRP A 249 -2.95 -2.67 -6.29
CA TRP A 249 -2.62 -3.90 -7.00
C TRP A 249 -2.94 -5.15 -6.20
N LEU A 250 -2.99 -5.09 -4.86
CA LEU A 250 -3.39 -6.26 -4.05
C LEU A 250 -4.77 -6.79 -4.46
N LEU A 251 -5.73 -5.87 -4.64
CA LEU A 251 -7.07 -6.21 -5.12
C LEU A 251 -7.07 -6.71 -6.58
N ARG A 252 -6.22 -6.15 -7.43
CA ARG A 252 -6.13 -6.56 -8.84
C ARG A 252 -5.57 -7.97 -8.95
N ASP A 253 -4.50 -8.25 -8.22
CA ASP A 253 -3.87 -9.58 -8.16
C ASP A 253 -4.87 -10.61 -7.59
N LEU A 254 -5.63 -10.25 -6.55
CA LEU A 254 -6.71 -11.11 -6.04
C LEU A 254 -7.79 -11.37 -7.08
N ARG A 255 -8.27 -10.35 -7.78
CA ARG A 255 -9.33 -10.52 -8.80
C ARG A 255 -8.86 -11.34 -10.00
N GLU A 256 -7.61 -11.19 -10.39
CA GLU A 256 -6.99 -12.00 -11.44
C GLU A 256 -6.85 -13.46 -10.99
N HIS A 257 -6.50 -13.70 -9.72
CA HIS A 257 -6.38 -15.04 -9.17
C HIS A 257 -7.74 -15.74 -8.97
N ASP A 258 -8.65 -15.10 -8.24
CA ASP A 258 -9.98 -15.59 -7.91
C ASP A 258 -10.91 -14.40 -7.59
N PRO A 259 -11.80 -14.00 -8.52
CA PRO A 259 -12.70 -12.87 -8.32
C PRO A 259 -13.73 -13.12 -7.21
N VAL A 260 -14.13 -14.37 -6.94
CA VAL A 260 -15.08 -14.68 -5.87
C VAL A 260 -14.41 -14.49 -4.52
N LEU A 261 -13.17 -14.99 -4.37
CA LEU A 261 -12.37 -14.78 -3.17
C LEU A 261 -12.05 -13.30 -2.94
N ALA A 262 -11.77 -12.53 -3.99
CA ALA A 262 -11.54 -11.10 -3.89
C ALA A 262 -12.75 -10.35 -3.29
N GLU A 263 -13.97 -10.71 -3.70
CA GLU A 263 -15.18 -10.08 -3.16
C GLU A 263 -15.46 -10.54 -1.71
N ARG A 264 -15.19 -11.82 -1.38
CA ARG A 264 -15.23 -12.29 0.02
C ARG A 264 -14.24 -11.54 0.91
N TRP A 265 -13.03 -11.31 0.40
CA TRP A 265 -12.01 -10.55 1.10
C TRP A 265 -12.45 -9.10 1.33
N LEU A 266 -12.98 -8.41 0.32
CA LEU A 266 -13.52 -7.06 0.46
C LEU A 266 -14.63 -6.99 1.52
N ALA A 267 -15.54 -7.96 1.51
CA ALA A 267 -16.63 -8.03 2.49
C ALA A 267 -16.15 -8.30 3.92
N ALA A 268 -14.99 -8.95 4.09
CA ALA A 268 -14.39 -9.27 5.37
C ALA A 268 -13.56 -8.12 5.98
N ARG A 269 -13.59 -6.90 5.40
CA ARG A 269 -12.76 -5.76 5.85
C ARG A 269 -12.91 -5.44 7.34
N ASP A 270 -14.15 -5.39 7.83
CA ASP A 270 -14.43 -4.97 9.21
C ASP A 270 -14.29 -6.13 10.21
N ASP A 271 -14.39 -7.38 9.74
CA ASP A 271 -14.17 -8.60 10.52
C ASP A 271 -13.47 -9.68 9.68
N PRO A 272 -12.13 -9.67 9.61
CA PRO A 272 -11.37 -10.60 8.77
C PRO A 272 -11.21 -11.98 9.40
N ALA A 273 -11.63 -12.19 10.65
CA ALA A 273 -11.27 -13.37 11.44
C ALA A 273 -11.70 -14.69 10.78
N ALA A 274 -12.92 -14.74 10.25
CA ALA A 274 -13.46 -15.94 9.61
C ALA A 274 -12.65 -16.33 8.36
N LEU A 275 -12.35 -15.37 7.47
CA LEU A 275 -11.59 -15.63 6.25
C LEU A 275 -10.13 -15.97 6.58
N ALA A 276 -9.51 -15.26 7.52
CA ALA A 276 -8.15 -15.56 7.97
C ALA A 276 -8.04 -16.97 8.55
N THR A 277 -9.05 -17.42 9.31
CA THR A 277 -9.11 -18.78 9.87
C THR A 277 -9.20 -19.83 8.76
N GLU A 278 -10.01 -19.61 7.73
CA GLU A 278 -10.11 -20.50 6.56
C GLU A 278 -8.79 -20.62 5.81
N VAL A 279 -8.14 -19.48 5.52
CA VAL A 279 -6.85 -19.44 4.84
C VAL A 279 -5.78 -20.14 5.67
N LEU A 280 -5.74 -19.88 6.98
CA LEU A 280 -4.82 -20.53 7.90
C LEU A 280 -5.05 -22.05 7.96
N ALA A 281 -6.29 -22.51 7.99
CA ALA A 281 -6.62 -23.93 7.95
C ALA A 281 -6.10 -24.60 6.66
N GLY A 282 -6.27 -23.94 5.51
CA GLY A 282 -5.71 -24.38 4.22
C GLY A 282 -4.18 -24.41 4.19
N ALA A 283 -3.52 -23.54 4.97
CA ALA A 283 -2.07 -23.49 5.12
C ALA A 283 -1.49 -24.51 6.12
N GLY A 284 -2.29 -25.46 6.63
CA GLY A 284 -1.83 -26.44 7.63
C GLY A 284 -2.11 -26.03 9.08
N GLY A 285 -2.96 -25.03 9.28
CA GLY A 285 -3.48 -24.63 10.58
C GLY A 285 -2.53 -23.75 11.40
N PRO A 286 -2.95 -23.38 12.63
CA PRO A 286 -2.21 -22.46 13.48
C PRO A 286 -0.76 -22.87 13.76
N LEU A 287 0.11 -21.87 13.92
CA LEU A 287 1.49 -22.03 14.35
C LEU A 287 1.84 -20.91 15.32
N PHE A 288 2.11 -21.25 16.58
CA PHE A 288 2.63 -20.31 17.56
C PHE A 288 3.74 -20.99 18.36
N ASP A 289 3.38 -22.09 19.02
CA ASP A 289 4.36 -22.96 19.67
C ASP A 289 5.34 -23.54 18.65
N GLY A 290 6.63 -23.45 18.95
CA GLY A 290 7.71 -23.95 18.10
C GLY A 290 8.12 -23.04 16.93
N TYR A 291 7.47 -21.91 16.68
CA TYR A 291 7.92 -20.96 15.63
C TYR A 291 9.33 -20.42 15.93
N ARG A 292 10.17 -20.29 14.89
CA ARG A 292 11.52 -19.71 14.96
C ARG A 292 11.83 -18.91 13.69
N ALA A 293 12.32 -17.68 13.85
CA ALA A 293 12.73 -16.77 12.78
C ALA A 293 14.23 -16.84 12.51
#